data_AF-A0A090X3G7-F1
#
_entry.id   AF-A0A090X3G7-F1
#
_cell.length_a   1.000
_cell.length_b   1.000
_cell.length_c   1.000
_cell.angle_alpha   90.00
_cell.angle_beta   90.00
_cell.angle_gamma   90.00
#
_symmetry.space_group_name_H-M   'P 1'
#
loop_
_entity.id
_entity.type
_entity.pdbx_description
1 polymer ?
#
loop_
_entity_poly.entity_id
_entity_poly.type
_entity_poly.pdbx_seq_one_letter_code
_entity_poly.pdbx_strand_id
1 'polypeptide(L)' 'MQEDGSMTFQIFVNLNFELERLILGFGESIEVLKPRNLRQRIKRKTALAARIYQKKNRNE' A
#
# COMPACT_ATOMS: atom_id res chain seq x y z
N MET A 1 -20.33 -4.92 -2.07
CA MET A 1 -19.84 -3.59 -2.48
C MET A 1 -20.34 -2.58 -1.48
N GLN A 2 -19.48 -1.65 -1.09
CA GLN A 2 -19.84 -0.48 -0.29
C GLN A 2 -20.43 0.61 -1.20
N GLU A 3 -21.02 1.65 -0.62
CA GLU A 3 -21.64 2.76 -1.38
C GLU A 3 -20.63 3.49 -2.28
N ASP A 4 -19.35 3.51 -1.90
CA ASP A 4 -18.24 4.08 -2.67
C ASP A 4 -17.70 3.14 -3.77
N GLY A 5 -18.33 1.99 -3.99
CA GLY A 5 -17.93 1.00 -4.97
C GLY A 5 -16.78 0.07 -4.53
N SER A 6 -16.26 0.23 -3.31
CA SER A 6 -15.17 -0.62 -2.80
C SER A 6 -15.67 -2.00 -2.33
N MET A 7 -14.74 -2.95 -2.19
CA MET A 7 -15.02 -4.30 -1.68
C MET A 7 -13.89 -4.80 -0.79
N THR A 8 -14.26 -5.38 0.36
CA THR A 8 -13.32 -6.10 1.22
C THR A 8 -13.38 -7.60 0.91
N PHE A 9 -12.21 -8.22 0.74
CA PHE A 9 -12.07 -9.66 0.59
C PHE A 9 -10.89 -10.18 1.41
N GLN A 10 -10.87 -11.49 1.64
CA GLN A 10 -9.80 -12.18 2.35
C GLN A 10 -9.16 -13.23 1.44
N ILE A 11 -7.84 -13.39 1.54
CA ILE A 11 -7.07 -14.42 0.85
C ILE A 11 -6.17 -15.16 1.86
N PHE A 12 -5.85 -16.41 1.56
CA PHE A 12 -4.88 -17.21 2.32
C PHE A 12 -3.60 -17.32 1.51
N VAL A 13 -2.57 -16.58 1.91
CA VAL A 13 -1.30 -16.48 1.18
C VAL A 13 -0.12 -16.31 2.13
N ASN A 14 1.08 -16.63 1.64
CA ASN A 14 2.32 -16.33 2.34
C ASN A 14 2.65 -14.84 2.26
N LEU A 15 3.03 -14.24 3.39
CA LEU A 15 3.46 -12.84 3.46
C LEU A 15 4.91 -12.68 3.00
N ASN A 16 5.12 -12.75 1.68
CA ASN A 16 6.43 -12.67 1.05
C ASN A 16 6.67 -11.34 0.31
N PHE A 17 7.88 -11.17 -0.22
CA PHE A 17 8.28 -9.95 -0.92
C PHE A 17 7.50 -9.71 -2.22
N GLU A 18 7.14 -10.77 -2.95
CA GLU A 18 6.36 -10.65 -4.19
C GLU A 18 4.93 -10.14 -3.91
N LEU A 19 4.28 -10.65 -2.87
CA LEU A 19 2.97 -10.14 -2.44
C LEU A 19 3.03 -8.66 -2.09
N GLU A 20 4.05 -8.25 -1.33
CA GLU A 20 4.24 -6.83 -1.00
C GLU A 20 4.47 -5.96 -2.24
N ARG A 21 5.31 -6.42 -3.16
CA ARG A 21 5.57 -5.71 -4.42
C ARG A 21 4.31 -5.59 -5.26
N LEU A 22 3.52 -6.66 -5.34
CA LEU A 22 2.26 -6.68 -6.04
C LEU A 22 1.26 -5.68 -5.44
N ILE A 23 1.06 -5.71 -4.12
CA ILE A 23 0.20 -4.75 -3.39
C ILE A 23 0.65 -3.30 -3.66
N LEU A 24 1.95 -3.02 -3.57
CA LEU A 24 2.49 -1.69 -3.83
C LEU A 24 2.28 -1.24 -5.29
N GLY A 25 2.28 -2.19 -6.23
CA GLY A 25 2.04 -1.92 -7.65
C GLY A 25 0.64 -1.38 -7.96
N PHE A 26 -0.35 -1.64 -7.08
CA PHE A 26 -1.71 -1.12 -7.23
C PHE A 26 -1.92 0.29 -6.64
N GLY A 27 -0.92 0.87 -5.98
CA GLY A 27 -1.01 2.23 -5.44
C GLY A 27 -2.20 2.42 -4.49
N GLU A 28 -2.98 3.48 -4.71
CA GLU A 28 -4.16 3.81 -3.91
C GLU A 28 -5.36 2.87 -4.10
N SER A 29 -5.32 1.95 -5.08
CA SER A 29 -6.45 1.06 -5.39
C SER A 29 -6.59 -0.12 -4.41
N ILE A 30 -5.60 -0.39 -3.57
CA ILE A 30 -5.63 -1.48 -2.57
C ILE A 30 -5.21 -0.96 -1.20
N GLU A 31 -6.05 -1.20 -0.19
CA GLU A 31 -5.69 -1.03 1.23
C GLU A 31 -5.55 -2.38 1.94
N VAL A 32 -4.43 -2.58 2.63
CA VAL A 32 -4.27 -3.73 3.54
C VAL A 32 -4.91 -3.42 4.89
N LEU A 33 -6.00 -4.12 5.20
CA LEU A 33 -6.67 -4.01 6.50
C LEU A 33 -5.96 -4.83 7.59
N LYS A 34 -5.62 -6.08 7.28
CA LYS A 34 -4.93 -7.03 8.19
C LYS A 34 -4.02 -7.96 7.38
N PRO A 35 -2.98 -8.56 8.00
CA PRO A 35 -2.56 -8.38 9.39
C PRO A 35 -1.78 -7.07 9.62
N ARG A 36 -1.67 -6.65 10.89
CA ARG A 36 -1.09 -5.34 11.29
C ARG A 36 0.33 -5.13 10.79
N ASN A 37 1.16 -6.18 10.79
CA ASN A 37 2.53 -6.14 10.30
C ASN A 37 2.60 -5.82 8.81
N LEU A 38 1.78 -6.47 7.96
CA LEU A 38 1.72 -6.19 6.53
C LEU A 38 1.23 -4.77 6.28
N ARG A 39 0.13 -4.36 6.93
CA ARG A 39 -0.41 -2.99 6.84
C ARG A 39 0.67 -1.95 7.17
N GLN A 40 1.43 -2.15 8.25
CA GLN A 40 2.47 -1.21 8.66
C GLN A 40 3.65 -1.17 7.68
N ARG A 41 4.01 -2.30 7.06
CA ARG A 41 5.06 -2.36 6.03
C ARG A 41 4.66 -1.58 4.79
N ILE A 42 3.45 -1.79 4.28
CA ILE A 42 2.91 -1.06 3.11
C ILE A 42 2.84 0.44 3.42
N LYS A 43 2.21 0.83 4.54
CA LYS A 43 2.13 2.24 4.98
C LYS A 43 3.51 2.92 5.03
N ARG A 44 4.51 2.26 5.62
CA ARG A 44 5.88 2.80 5.71
C ARG A 44 6.50 2.99 4.33
N LYS A 45 6.38 2.01 3.43
CA LYS A 45 6.97 2.08 2.08
C LYS A 45 6.32 3.20 1.25
N THR A 46 4.99 3.31 1.27
CA THR A 46 4.26 4.38 0.57
C THR A 46 4.65 5.76 1.10
N ALA A 47 4.76 5.93 2.42
CA ALA A 47 5.20 7.20 3.01
C ALA A 47 6.63 7.58 2.61
N LEU A 48 7.54 6.60 2.53
CA LEU A 48 8.91 6.83 2.06
C LEU A 48 8.93 7.19 0.56
N ALA A 49 8.12 6.54 -0.26
CA ALA A 49 7.98 6.86 -1.68
C ALA A 49 7.49 8.30 -1.88
N ALA A 50 6.45 8.72 -1.15
CA ALA A 50 5.93 10.10 -1.22
C ALA A 50 7.01 11.15 -0.88
N ARG A 51 7.86 10.88 0.12
CA ARG A 51 8.96 11.78 0.50
C ARG A 51 9.98 12.01 -0.61
N ILE A 52 10.15 11.08 -1.56
CA ILE A 52 11.09 11.24 -2.69
C ILE A 52 10.64 12.40 -3.56
N TYR A 53 9.34 12.49 -3.85
CA TYR A 53 8.76 13.57 -4.66
C TYR A 53 8.70 14.89 -3.89
N GLN A 54 8.48 14.85 -2.58
CA GLN A 54 8.49 16.06 -1.73
C GLN A 54 9.88 16.72 -1.65
N LYS A 55 10.97 15.94 -1.73
CA LYS A 55 12.34 16.50 -1.70
C LYS A 55 12.71 17.32 -2.94
N LYS A 56 12.03 17.10 -4.07
CA LYS A 56 12.40 17.72 -5.35
C LYS A 56 11.92 19.18 -5.48
N ASN A 57 10.92 19.59 -4.69
CA ASN A 57 10.31 20.92 -4.73
C ASN A 57 11.06 22.01 -3.91
N ARG A 58 12.36 21.82 -3.61
CA ARG A 58 13.14 22.85 -2.87
C ARG A 58 13.93 23.79 -3.79
N ASN A 59 13.99 23.50 -5.09
CA ASN A 59 14.79 24.23 -6.09
C ASN A 59 14.02 24.53 -7.40
N GLU A 60 12.69 24.46 -7.40
CA GLU A 60 11.81 25.00 -8.44
C GLU A 60 11.01 26.16 -7.83
#